data_AF-A0A3S0XBW7-F1
#
_entry.id   AF-A0A3S0XBW7-F1
#
_cell.length_a   1.000
_cell.length_b   1.000
_cell.length_c   1.000
_cell.angle_alpha   90.00
_cell.angle_beta   90.00
_cell.angle_gamma   90.00
#
_symmetry.space_group_name_H-M   'P 1'
#
loop_
_entity.id
_entity.type
_entity.pdbx_description
1 polymer ?
#
loop_
_entity_poly.entity_id
_entity_poly.type
_entity_poly.pdbx_seq_one_letter_code
_entity_poly.pdbx_strand_id
1 'polypeptide(L)'
;MTGNRFQPARAALAALVAFAPLVCAAESSAGPATATARVRLVVSVTPVFQVLQATRTPEGYDYLVWTNMKSITIGGREYSFDRLGEHTVHVPAAPAGAWVVHGL
;
A
#
# COMPACT_ATOMS: atom_id res chain seq x y z
N MET A 1 -74.79 -59.24 10.73
CA MET A 1 -74.62 -57.82 11.06
C MET A 1 -74.04 -57.72 12.46
N THR A 2 -72.75 -57.36 12.57
CA THR A 2 -72.04 -56.79 13.74
C THR A 2 -70.55 -56.82 13.34
N GLY A 3 -69.75 -55.76 13.27
CA GLY A 3 -69.88 -54.38 13.69
C GLY A 3 -68.48 -53.92 14.12
N ASN A 4 -67.57 -53.74 13.16
CA ASN A 4 -66.17 -53.33 13.38
C ASN A 4 -66.12 -51.86 13.83
N ARG A 5 -65.68 -51.55 15.06
CA ARG A 5 -65.52 -50.15 15.53
C ARG A 5 -64.38 -49.98 16.54
N PHE A 6 -63.14 -49.86 16.06
CA PHE A 6 -62.05 -49.26 16.85
C PHE A 6 -61.12 -48.46 15.93
N GLN A 7 -61.54 -47.24 15.59
CA GLN A 7 -60.74 -46.32 14.78
C GLN A 7 -60.79 -44.82 15.17
N PRO A 8 -61.10 -44.38 16.43
CA PRO A 8 -61.01 -42.96 16.76
C PRO A 8 -59.67 -42.51 17.35
N ALA A 9 -58.84 -43.41 17.91
CA ALA A 9 -57.68 -43.00 18.73
C ALA A 9 -56.48 -42.48 17.91
N ARG A 10 -56.30 -42.94 16.66
CA ARG A 10 -55.16 -42.54 15.81
C ARG A 10 -55.33 -41.17 15.15
N ALA A 11 -56.56 -40.70 14.96
CA ALA A 11 -56.83 -39.42 14.30
C ALA A 11 -56.55 -38.21 15.23
N ALA A 12 -56.73 -38.38 16.54
CA ALA A 12 -56.53 -37.30 17.52
C ALA A 12 -55.05 -36.92 17.70
N LEU A 13 -54.12 -37.88 17.59
CA LEU A 13 -52.67 -37.64 17.74
C LEU A 13 -52.07 -36.93 16.52
N ALA A 14 -52.61 -37.13 15.32
CA ALA A 14 -52.16 -36.44 14.11
C ALA A 14 -52.56 -34.96 14.09
N ALA A 15 -53.70 -34.61 14.68
CA ALA A 15 -54.18 -33.23 14.77
C ALA A 15 -53.35 -32.36 15.74
N LEU A 16 -52.76 -32.96 16.78
CA LEU A 16 -51.96 -32.25 17.79
C LEU A 16 -50.54 -31.89 17.29
N VAL A 17 -50.00 -32.61 16.30
CA VAL A 17 -48.67 -32.30 15.72
C VAL A 17 -48.75 -31.20 14.65
N ALA A 18 -49.92 -31.01 14.02
CA ALA A 18 -50.11 -30.01 12.97
C ALA A 18 -50.18 -28.55 13.48
N PHE A 19 -50.32 -28.35 14.80
CA PHE A 19 -50.48 -27.02 15.41
C PHE A 19 -49.29 -26.57 16.27
N ALA A 20 -48.13 -27.24 16.21
CA ALA A 20 -46.93 -26.71 16.83
C ALA A 20 -46.38 -25.56 15.96
N PRO A 21 -46.47 -24.29 16.40
CA PRO A 21 -45.91 -23.19 15.64
C PRO A 21 -44.39 -23.36 15.59
N LEU A 22 -43.85 -23.36 14.38
CA LEU A 22 -42.43 -23.20 14.09
C LEU A 22 -41.98 -21.84 14.60
N VAL A 23 -41.69 -21.72 15.90
CA VAL A 23 -41.08 -20.51 16.46
C VAL A 23 -39.59 -20.56 16.18
N CYS A 24 -39.24 -20.47 14.90
CA CYS A 24 -37.88 -20.19 14.47
C CYS A 24 -37.67 -18.68 14.59
N ALA A 25 -37.52 -18.20 15.83
CA ALA A 25 -37.05 -16.85 16.08
C ALA A 25 -35.56 -16.80 15.73
N ALA A 26 -35.24 -16.57 14.45
CA ALA A 26 -33.93 -16.08 14.09
C ALA A 26 -33.85 -14.63 14.59
N GLU A 27 -33.37 -14.44 15.82
CA GLU A 27 -32.99 -13.14 16.33
C GLU A 27 -31.87 -12.58 15.44
N SER A 28 -32.24 -11.78 14.45
CA SER A 28 -31.27 -10.90 13.79
C SER A 28 -30.88 -9.85 14.81
N SER A 29 -29.80 -10.09 15.55
CA SER A 29 -29.19 -9.07 16.40
C SER A 29 -28.69 -7.95 15.49
N ALA A 30 -29.50 -6.90 15.31
CA ALA A 30 -29.06 -5.62 14.80
C ALA A 30 -28.27 -4.90 15.90
N GLY A 31 -27.10 -5.46 16.24
CA GLY A 31 -26.07 -4.75 17.01
C GLY A 31 -25.21 -3.93 16.06
N PRO A 32 -24.62 -2.82 16.50
CA PRO A 32 -23.61 -2.12 15.71
C PRO A 32 -22.40 -3.05 15.53
N ALA A 33 -22.36 -3.77 14.41
CA ALA A 33 -21.20 -4.53 13.99
C ALA A 33 -20.14 -3.53 13.53
N THR A 34 -19.20 -3.19 14.40
CA THR A 34 -18.03 -2.40 14.03
C THR A 34 -17.10 -3.26 13.17
N ALA A 35 -17.31 -3.22 11.86
CA ALA A 35 -16.36 -3.75 10.88
C ALA A 35 -15.12 -2.85 10.85
N THR A 36 -14.00 -3.33 11.37
CA THR A 36 -12.71 -2.63 11.25
C THR A 36 -12.03 -3.05 9.95
N ALA A 37 -11.95 -2.13 8.99
CA ALA A 37 -11.13 -2.31 7.79
C ALA A 37 -9.73 -1.73 8.01
N ARG A 38 -8.68 -2.49 7.65
CA ARG A 38 -7.31 -1.97 7.58
C ARG A 38 -7.00 -1.58 6.14
N VAL A 39 -6.67 -0.31 5.93
CA VAL A 39 -6.14 0.19 4.67
C VAL A 39 -4.63 0.39 4.81
N ARG A 40 -3.85 -0.19 3.90
CA ARG A 40 -2.40 0.05 3.79
C ARG A 40 -2.14 0.81 2.50
N LEU A 41 -1.58 2.02 2.63
CA LEU A 41 -1.07 2.80 1.50
C LEU A 41 0.45 2.62 1.41
N VAL A 42 0.98 2.37 0.21
CA VAL A 42 2.42 2.33 -0.05
C VAL A 42 2.68 3.26 -1.23
N VAL A 43 3.61 4.20 -1.06
CA VAL A 43 4.05 5.12 -2.11
C VAL A 43 5.51 4.82 -2.41
N SER A 44 5.82 4.53 -3.67
CA SER A 44 7.19 4.39 -4.16
C SER A 44 7.59 5.65 -4.89
N VAL A 45 8.68 6.28 -4.43
CA VAL A 45 9.27 7.45 -5.08
C VAL A 45 10.57 7.03 -5.73
N THR A 46 10.65 7.17 -7.05
CA THR A 46 11.85 6.83 -7.81
C THR A 46 12.98 7.82 -7.50
N PRO A 47 14.24 7.38 -7.37
CA PRO A 47 15.37 8.28 -7.29
C PRO A 47 15.49 9.16 -8.55
N VAL A 48 15.70 10.45 -8.36
CA VAL A 48 15.83 11.44 -9.44
C VAL A 48 17.03 12.32 -9.14
N PHE A 49 17.85 12.54 -10.16
CA PHE A 49 18.98 13.45 -10.18
C PHE A 49 19.00 14.19 -11.51
N GLN A 50 19.10 15.51 -11.47
CA GLN A 50 19.15 16.37 -12.66
C GLN A 50 20.21 17.45 -12.47
N VAL A 51 20.96 17.74 -13.53
CA VAL A 51 21.85 18.90 -13.59
C VAL A 51 21.07 20.05 -14.23
N LEU A 52 20.83 21.10 -13.46
CA LEU A 52 20.09 22.29 -13.91
C LEU A 52 21.03 23.30 -14.59
N GLN A 53 22.25 23.44 -14.07
CA GLN A 53 23.26 24.34 -14.61
C GLN A 53 24.66 23.77 -14.36
N ALA A 54 25.59 24.04 -15.27
CA ALA A 54 27.01 23.77 -15.10
C ALA A 54 27.81 25.06 -15.29
N THR A 55 28.55 25.46 -14.26
CA THR A 55 29.41 26.64 -14.27
C THR A 55 30.86 26.19 -14.15
N ARG A 56 31.70 26.53 -15.13
CA ARG A 56 33.12 26.21 -15.07
C ARG A 56 33.84 27.14 -14.09
N THR A 57 34.70 26.58 -13.25
CA THR A 57 35.56 27.31 -12.31
C THR A 57 37.04 27.00 -12.59
N PRO A 58 38.00 27.79 -12.05
CA PRO A 58 39.42 27.46 -12.18
C PRO A 58 39.78 26.07 -11.61
N GLU A 59 39.06 25.64 -10.57
CA GLU A 59 39.30 24.38 -9.87
C GLU A 59 38.46 23.20 -10.40
N GLY A 60 37.55 23.43 -11.36
CA GLY A 60 36.68 22.39 -11.90
C GLY A 60 35.32 22.91 -12.40
N TYR A 61 34.24 22.35 -11.87
CA TYR A 61 32.87 22.70 -12.20
C TYR A 61 32.00 22.83 -10.95
N ASP A 62 31.17 23.86 -10.93
CA ASP A 62 30.05 23.97 -10.01
C ASP A 62 28.77 23.57 -10.75
N TYR A 63 28.15 22.48 -10.31
CA TYR A 63 26.87 22.04 -10.84
C TYR A 63 25.75 22.49 -9.93
N LEU A 64 24.76 23.18 -10.48
CA LEU A 64 23.45 23.30 -9.84
C LEU A 64 22.66 22.03 -10.15
N VAL A 65 22.27 21.29 -9.13
CA VAL A 65 21.59 19.99 -9.28
C VAL A 65 20.28 19.98 -8.53
N TRP A 66 19.30 19.25 -9.03
CA TRP A 66 18.10 18.89 -8.29
C TRP A 66 18.12 17.39 -8.00
N THR A 67 17.89 17.00 -6.75
CA THR A 67 17.85 15.59 -6.35
C THR A 67 16.85 15.33 -5.24
N ASN A 68 16.13 14.21 -5.31
CA ASN A 68 15.31 13.70 -4.21
C ASN A 68 16.05 12.66 -3.35
N MET A 69 17.35 12.49 -3.57
CA MET A 69 18.22 11.60 -2.80
C MET A 69 19.03 12.38 -1.76
N LYS A 70 19.40 11.71 -0.66
CA LYS A 70 20.26 12.28 0.39
C LYS A 70 21.74 12.37 0.00
N SER A 71 22.16 11.59 -0.99
CA SER A 71 23.51 11.69 -1.54
C SER A 71 23.51 11.29 -3.02
N ILE A 72 24.56 11.71 -3.72
CA ILE A 72 24.89 11.32 -5.09
C ILE A 72 26.38 11.02 -5.19
N THR A 73 26.78 10.25 -6.20
CA THR A 73 28.18 10.02 -6.51
C THR A 73 28.53 10.64 -7.85
N ILE A 74 29.54 11.52 -7.88
CA ILE A 74 30.07 12.11 -9.10
C ILE A 74 31.58 11.86 -9.11
N GLY A 75 32.09 11.26 -10.20
CA GLY A 75 33.52 10.97 -10.33
C GLY A 75 34.07 10.06 -9.22
N GLY A 76 33.24 9.16 -8.67
CA GLY A 76 33.62 8.28 -7.55
C GLY A 76 33.65 8.94 -6.17
N ARG A 77 33.30 10.23 -6.07
CA ARG A 77 33.16 10.95 -4.79
C ARG A 77 31.69 11.10 -4.42
N GLU A 78 31.37 10.75 -3.17
CA GLU A 78 30.04 10.95 -2.62
C GLU A 78 29.85 12.41 -2.16
N TYR A 79 28.68 12.94 -2.47
CA TYR A 79 28.20 14.26 -2.06
C TYR A 79 26.89 14.07 -1.33
N SER A 80 26.87 14.44 -0.05
CA SER A 80 25.70 14.30 0.84
C SER A 80 25.01 15.64 1.04
N PHE A 81 23.70 15.60 1.25
CA PHE A 81 22.84 16.77 1.35
C PHE A 81 21.99 16.72 2.61
N ASP A 82 21.88 17.85 3.32
CA ASP A 82 21.04 17.97 4.52
C ASP A 82 19.54 17.94 4.20
N ARG A 83 19.18 18.38 2.99
CA ARG A 83 17.80 18.46 2.49
C ARG A 83 17.71 17.94 1.07
N LEU A 84 16.50 17.57 0.66
CA LEU A 84 16.22 17.24 -0.74
C LEU A 84 15.98 18.52 -1.56
N GLY A 85 16.17 18.45 -2.87
CA GLY A 85 15.91 19.53 -3.81
C GLY A 85 17.17 20.05 -4.47
N GLU A 86 17.27 21.37 -4.57
CA GLU A 86 18.33 22.07 -5.29
C GLU A 86 19.60 22.26 -4.44
N HIS A 87 20.76 21.93 -5.02
CA HIS A 87 22.08 22.06 -4.38
C HIS A 87 23.13 22.47 -5.39
N THR A 88 24.14 23.21 -4.91
CA THR A 88 25.38 23.44 -5.66
C THR A 88 26.41 22.40 -5.26
N VAL A 89 26.93 21.66 -6.24
CA VAL A 89 27.95 20.63 -6.05
C VAL A 89 29.21 21.02 -6.78
N HIS A 90 30.29 21.22 -6.02
CA HIS A 90 31.62 21.46 -6.58
C HIS A 90 32.31 20.14 -6.92
N VAL A 91 32.64 19.97 -8.20
CA VAL A 91 33.34 18.81 -8.75
C VAL A 91 34.73 19.27 -9.19
N PRO A 92 35.81 18.78 -8.56
CA PRO A 92 37.16 19.16 -8.93
C PRO A 92 37.47 18.73 -10.36
N ALA A 93 38.32 19.49 -11.04
CA ALA A 93 38.90 19.06 -12.31
C ALA A 93 39.60 17.71 -12.14
N ALA A 94 39.49 16.87 -13.17
CA ALA A 94 40.22 15.62 -13.21
C ALA A 94 41.74 15.92 -13.11
N PRO A 95 42.52 15.11 -12.37
CA PRO A 95 43.96 15.28 -12.29
C PRO A 95 44.59 15.33 -13.69
N ALA A 96 45.67 16.09 -13.84
CA ALA A 96 46.39 16.17 -15.12
C ALA A 96 46.74 14.76 -15.63
N GLY A 97 46.29 14.43 -16.84
CA GLY A 97 46.47 13.11 -17.46
C GLY A 97 45.30 12.12 -17.26
N ALA A 98 44.27 12.46 -16.49
CA ALA A 98 43.05 11.68 -16.38
C ALA A 98 42.05 12.04 -17.49
N TRP A 99 41.48 11.02 -18.14
CA TRP A 99 40.47 11.18 -19.18
C TRP A 99 39.08 11.00 -18.58
N VAL A 100 38.20 12.00 -18.77
CA VAL A 100 36.78 11.88 -18.42
C VAL A 100 36.03 11.41 -19.65
N VAL A 101 35.51 10.18 -19.62
CA VAL A 101 34.62 9.67 -20.67
C VAL A 101 33.21 10.16 -20.35
N HIS A 102 32.72 11.13 -21.13
CA HIS A 102 31.31 11.48 -21.10
C HIS A 102 30.53 10.41 -21.86
N GLY A 103 29.83 9.52 -21.14
CA GLY A 103 28.88 8.58 -21.74
C GLY A 103 27.69 9.34 -22.33
N LEU A 104 27.34 9.00 -23.57
CA LEU A 104 26.20 9.53 -24.33
C LEU A 104 24.86 9.29 -23.63
#